data_AF-A0A0D2FKC3-F1
#
_entry.id   AF-A0A0D2FKC3-F1
#
_cell.length_a   1.000
_cell.length_b   1.000
_cell.length_c   1.000
_cell.angle_alpha   90.00
_cell.angle_beta   90.00
_cell.angle_gamma   90.00
#
_symmetry.space_group_name_H-M   'P 1'
#
loop_
_entity.id
_entity.type
_entity.pdbx_description
1 polymer ?
#
loop_
_entity_poly.entity_id
_entity_poly.type
_entity_poly.pdbx_seq_one_letter_code
_entity_poly.pdbx_strand_id
1 'polypeptide(L)'
;MAVFSKSVAVAVTAFLAVAVDAHMMMQSPVPYGKSSLNNSPLDAGGADFPCKQRPGVYDAEGASNVAAIGEPQTLSFIGGATHGGGSCQVALSTDLQPTKQSKWMVIKSIEGGCPDSFPGNMNDDASSTAAATFQYTIPEGIAPGEYTVAWTWFNHIGNREMYMNCGPMTVTAAKKKRYAPAPKVSKRQTSFPDIYVANIDNKQCQTPDNVDLIFPNPGADVQIAGNGPYATPTCDIGNNGNNAAQQPTGSAPAGSAAATGGYSGGAGGAPAPTEAPGSAPGFAGGNNGQYTAGSPSAGNFASGANSVIPTSAVADQTFTPATPIAPGNNAVPTGTAAGSADGSSSDSTGSVGQLTGPCSNEGDWNCIDGSSFQRCASGSWSATIPLRGMKCTPGETGTNNFAMTPAKAKRFEA
;
A
#
# COMPACT_ATOMS: atom_id res chain seq x y z
N MET A 1 67.60 21.76 -26.55
CA MET A 1 66.32 22.41 -26.22
C MET A 1 65.25 21.33 -26.16
N ALA A 2 64.89 20.90 -24.97
CA ALA A 2 63.83 19.92 -24.75
C ALA A 2 63.03 20.39 -23.55
N VAL A 3 61.87 21.01 -23.80
CA VAL A 3 60.82 21.18 -22.80
C VAL A 3 59.51 21.33 -23.56
N PHE A 4 58.58 20.37 -23.40
CA PHE A 4 57.17 20.69 -23.19
C PHE A 4 56.58 19.54 -22.36
N SER A 5 56.18 19.92 -21.15
CA SER A 5 55.63 19.05 -20.11
C SER A 5 54.22 18.59 -20.50
N LYS A 6 53.94 17.29 -20.32
CA LYS A 6 52.62 16.71 -20.48
C LYS A 6 51.80 17.00 -19.22
N SER A 7 50.88 17.95 -19.30
CA SER A 7 49.82 18.11 -18.30
C SER A 7 48.76 17.03 -18.55
N VAL A 8 48.80 15.94 -17.79
CA VAL A 8 47.69 14.99 -17.69
C VAL A 8 46.73 15.54 -16.64
N ALA A 9 45.59 16.08 -17.09
CA ALA A 9 44.48 16.42 -16.22
C ALA A 9 43.78 15.11 -15.82
N VAL A 10 43.90 14.73 -14.54
CA VAL A 10 43.09 13.66 -13.94
C VAL A 10 41.72 14.25 -13.62
N ALA A 11 40.72 13.92 -14.44
CA ALA A 11 39.33 14.20 -14.11
C ALA A 11 38.85 13.17 -13.08
N VAL A 12 38.78 13.58 -11.82
CA VAL A 12 38.11 12.82 -10.76
C VAL A 12 36.61 13.04 -10.95
N THR A 13 35.91 12.09 -11.57
CA THR A 13 34.45 12.03 -11.55
C THR A 13 34.02 11.59 -10.16
N ALA A 14 33.79 12.56 -9.26
CA ALA A 14 33.07 12.32 -8.03
C ALA A 14 31.63 11.95 -8.40
N PHE A 15 31.27 10.67 -8.27
CA PHE A 15 29.88 10.24 -8.21
C PHE A 15 29.28 10.87 -6.95
N LEU A 16 28.61 12.01 -7.10
CA LEU A 16 27.69 12.49 -6.08
C LEU A 16 26.56 11.46 -6.00
N ALA A 17 26.55 10.67 -4.94
CA ALA A 17 25.34 9.99 -4.52
C ALA A 17 24.31 11.07 -4.18
N VAL A 18 23.42 11.37 -5.14
CA VAL A 18 22.22 12.14 -4.87
C VAL A 18 21.44 11.36 -3.83
N ALA A 19 21.46 11.84 -2.59
CA ALA A 19 20.60 11.32 -1.54
C ALA A 19 19.16 11.62 -1.97
N VAL A 20 18.50 10.63 -2.54
CA VAL A 20 17.06 10.70 -2.81
C VAL A 20 16.35 10.67 -1.46
N ASP A 21 15.96 11.84 -0.97
CA ASP A 21 15.16 11.98 0.26
C ASP A 21 13.66 11.69 0.01
N ALA A 22 13.32 11.22 -1.19
CA ALA A 22 11.96 11.02 -1.66
C ALA A 22 11.42 9.59 -1.49
N HIS A 23 12.06 8.73 -0.70
CA HIS A 23 11.61 7.35 -0.47
C HIS A 23 10.17 7.24 0.04
N MET A 24 9.63 6.01 0.09
CA MET A 24 8.21 5.76 0.31
C MET A 24 7.88 5.40 1.77
N MET A 25 6.73 5.88 2.24
CA MET A 25 6.08 5.48 3.50
C MET A 25 4.62 5.12 3.28
N MET A 26 4.07 4.32 4.18
CA MET A 26 2.64 4.06 4.27
C MET A 26 1.89 5.31 4.76
N GLN A 27 0.89 5.74 3.98
CA GLN A 27 -0.02 6.83 4.33
C GLN A 27 -1.34 6.30 4.88
N SER A 28 -1.90 5.27 4.24
CA SER A 28 -3.07 4.52 4.71
C SER A 28 -2.74 3.03 4.68
N PRO A 29 -3.00 2.24 5.74
CA PRO A 29 -3.48 2.69 7.05
C PRO A 29 -2.52 3.69 7.72
N VAL A 30 -3.04 4.53 8.61
CA VAL A 30 -2.24 5.56 9.28
C VAL A 30 -1.23 4.85 10.22
N PRO A 31 0.08 5.11 10.08
CA PRO A 31 1.10 4.42 10.87
C PRO A 31 1.17 4.96 12.32
N TYR A 32 1.76 4.16 13.21
CA TYR A 32 2.19 4.60 14.53
C TYR A 32 3.33 5.63 14.43
N GLY A 33 3.42 6.49 15.44
CA GLY A 33 4.51 7.45 15.62
C GLY A 33 4.73 8.27 14.36
N LYS A 34 3.65 8.71 13.71
CA LYS A 34 3.66 9.37 12.39
C LYS A 34 4.58 10.58 12.37
N SER A 35 4.66 11.33 13.46
CA SER A 35 5.51 12.52 13.63
C SER A 35 7.00 12.21 13.55
N SER A 36 7.41 10.99 13.90
CA SER A 36 8.80 10.54 13.93
C SER A 36 9.14 9.49 12.86
N LEU A 37 8.14 9.04 12.09
CA LEU A 37 8.34 8.09 11.00
C LEU A 37 9.07 8.78 9.85
N ASN A 38 10.10 8.11 9.32
CA ASN A 38 10.81 8.53 8.13
C ASN A 38 10.64 7.52 6.99
N ASN A 39 11.00 7.95 5.80
CA ASN A 39 10.85 7.18 4.57
C ASN A 39 12.05 6.31 4.23
N SER A 40 13.08 6.26 5.06
CA SER A 40 14.22 5.39 4.84
C SER A 40 13.79 3.91 4.90
N PRO A 41 14.50 3.00 4.19
CA PRO A 41 14.34 1.57 4.43
C PRO A 41 14.67 1.21 5.89
N LEU A 42 14.39 -0.03 6.29
CA LEU A 42 14.94 -0.56 7.54
C LEU A 42 16.47 -0.50 7.52
N ASP A 43 17.05 -0.38 8.70
CA ASP A 43 18.49 -0.47 8.89
C ASP A 43 19.01 -1.79 8.31
N ALA A 44 20.09 -1.73 7.53
CA ALA A 44 20.65 -2.91 6.89
C ALA A 44 21.16 -3.96 7.90
N GLY A 45 21.53 -3.54 9.11
CA GLY A 45 21.87 -4.43 10.23
C GLY A 45 20.64 -5.04 10.92
N GLY A 46 19.42 -4.61 10.54
CA GLY A 46 18.16 -5.06 11.14
C GLY A 46 17.95 -4.56 12.57
N ALA A 47 18.67 -3.51 12.99
CA ALA A 47 18.55 -2.97 14.35
C ALA A 47 17.16 -2.39 14.63
N ASP A 48 16.50 -1.84 13.61
CA ASP A 48 15.18 -1.21 13.70
C ASP A 48 14.02 -2.11 13.24
N PHE A 49 14.27 -3.40 12.96
CA PHE A 49 13.22 -4.37 12.66
C PHE A 49 12.61 -4.96 13.94
N PRO A 50 11.26 -5.12 14.03
CA PRO A 50 10.24 -4.71 13.05
C PRO A 50 9.82 -3.23 13.23
N CYS A 51 8.98 -2.71 12.33
CA CYS A 51 8.26 -1.43 12.50
C CYS A 51 9.11 -0.14 12.61
N LYS A 52 10.40 -0.18 12.28
CA LYS A 52 11.36 0.94 12.42
C LYS A 52 11.47 1.41 13.87
N GLN A 53 11.99 0.53 14.73
CA GLN A 53 12.18 0.78 16.16
C GLN A 53 12.86 2.14 16.41
N ARG A 54 12.20 2.96 17.22
CA ARG A 54 12.61 4.31 17.61
C ARG A 54 11.83 4.72 18.88
N PRO A 55 12.23 5.78 19.59
CA PRO A 55 11.44 6.31 20.70
C PRO A 55 10.00 6.61 20.25
N GLY A 56 9.01 6.14 21.01
CA GLY A 56 7.58 6.36 20.68
C GLY A 56 7.06 5.57 19.47
N VAL A 57 7.76 4.55 18.99
CA VAL A 57 7.41 3.78 17.77
C VAL A 57 5.96 3.26 17.74
N TYR A 58 5.35 2.99 18.90
CA TYR A 58 4.00 2.46 19.02
C TYR A 58 2.98 3.48 19.57
N ASP A 59 3.35 4.75 19.64
CA ASP A 59 2.40 5.80 19.99
C ASP A 59 1.41 5.97 18.83
N ALA A 60 0.11 5.90 19.12
CA ALA A 60 -0.90 6.02 18.07
C ALA A 60 -0.89 7.42 17.43
N GLU A 61 -0.55 8.47 18.18
CA GLU A 61 -0.58 9.87 17.71
C GLU A 61 -1.90 10.25 17.01
N GLY A 62 -3.02 9.69 17.50
CA GLY A 62 -4.35 9.89 16.92
C GLY A 62 -4.69 9.00 15.72
N ALA A 63 -3.80 8.09 15.30
CA ALA A 63 -4.09 7.06 14.31
C ALA A 63 -5.24 6.17 14.78
N SER A 64 -6.26 6.02 13.93
CA SER A 64 -7.41 5.16 14.16
C SER A 64 -7.77 4.48 12.85
N ASN A 65 -7.30 3.24 12.66
CA ASN A 65 -7.67 2.43 11.51
C ASN A 65 -8.67 1.37 11.97
N VAL A 66 -9.89 1.42 11.43
CA VAL A 66 -10.97 0.50 11.79
C VAL A 66 -11.43 -0.23 10.55
N ALA A 67 -11.27 -1.55 10.53
CA ALA A 67 -11.62 -2.39 9.39
C ALA A 67 -12.65 -3.45 9.82
N ALA A 68 -13.74 -3.59 9.06
CA ALA A 68 -14.66 -4.71 9.24
C ALA A 68 -14.21 -5.88 8.37
N ILE A 69 -14.35 -7.10 8.89
CA ILE A 69 -14.04 -8.33 8.12
C ILE A 69 -14.81 -8.32 6.80
N GLY A 70 -14.07 -8.56 5.70
CA GLY A 70 -14.57 -8.60 4.32
C GLY A 70 -14.78 -7.24 3.65
N GLU A 71 -14.65 -6.12 4.36
CA GLU A 71 -14.78 -4.79 3.74
C GLU A 71 -13.42 -4.31 3.19
N PRO A 72 -13.40 -3.76 1.96
CA PRO A 72 -12.17 -3.27 1.35
C PRO A 72 -11.62 -2.06 2.12
N GLN A 73 -10.33 -2.11 2.42
CA GLN A 73 -9.52 -1.07 3.06
C GLN A 73 -8.51 -0.53 2.07
N THR A 74 -8.14 0.73 2.25
CA THR A 74 -7.20 1.42 1.37
C THR A 74 -5.77 1.29 1.86
N LEU A 75 -4.88 0.87 0.96
CA LEU A 75 -3.43 0.94 1.10
C LEU A 75 -2.90 2.05 0.18
N SER A 76 -2.31 3.09 0.75
CA SER A 76 -1.75 4.22 -0.01
C SER A 76 -0.42 4.69 0.60
N PHE A 77 0.33 5.47 -0.17
CA PHE A 77 1.71 5.81 0.17
C PHE A 77 2.00 7.31 0.03
N ILE A 78 3.05 7.75 0.73
CA ILE A 78 3.65 9.08 0.58
C ILE A 78 5.12 8.94 0.23
N GLY A 79 5.60 9.70 -0.75
CA GLY A 79 6.95 9.64 -1.31
C GLY A 79 6.95 9.66 -2.85
N GLY A 80 8.11 9.93 -3.42
CA GLY A 80 8.34 10.04 -4.87
C GLY A 80 9.24 8.96 -5.47
N ALA A 81 10.08 8.31 -4.67
CA ALA A 81 11.06 7.31 -5.10
C ALA A 81 10.50 5.89 -5.02
N THR A 82 9.74 5.55 -6.05
CA THR A 82 9.03 4.27 -6.19
C THR A 82 9.94 3.12 -6.62
N HIS A 83 11.20 3.37 -7.01
CA HIS A 83 12.20 2.34 -7.35
C HIS A 83 11.75 1.30 -8.39
N GLY A 84 10.97 1.72 -9.39
CA GLY A 84 10.39 0.81 -10.40
C GLY A 84 9.26 -0.08 -9.87
N GLY A 85 8.80 0.18 -8.64
CA GLY A 85 7.88 -0.66 -7.90
C GLY A 85 8.61 -1.73 -7.11
N GLY A 86 8.25 -2.97 -7.36
CA GLY A 86 8.62 -4.11 -6.53
C GLY A 86 7.41 -4.79 -5.95
N SER A 87 7.60 -5.49 -4.83
CA SER A 87 6.56 -6.35 -4.25
C SER A 87 6.36 -6.06 -2.77
N CYS A 88 5.11 -6.13 -2.34
CA CYS A 88 4.69 -5.75 -1.00
C CYS A 88 3.85 -6.83 -0.33
N GLN A 89 3.86 -6.85 1.00
CA GLN A 89 2.86 -7.59 1.77
C GLN A 89 2.13 -6.67 2.74
N VAL A 90 0.88 -7.00 3.02
CA VAL A 90 0.13 -6.49 4.18
C VAL A 90 -0.10 -7.64 5.13
N ALA A 91 0.27 -7.43 6.40
CA ALA A 91 0.14 -8.44 7.43
C ALA A 91 -0.41 -7.88 8.74
N LEU A 92 -0.96 -8.75 9.57
CA LEU A 92 -1.43 -8.43 10.92
C LEU A 92 -0.61 -9.18 11.97
N SER A 93 -0.34 -8.53 13.10
CA SER A 93 0.14 -9.15 14.33
C SER A 93 -0.85 -8.92 15.46
N THR A 94 -1.02 -9.91 16.34
CA THR A 94 -1.76 -9.75 17.60
C THR A 94 -0.96 -8.97 18.64
N ASP A 95 0.35 -8.87 18.47
CA ASP A 95 1.20 -8.06 19.35
C ASP A 95 1.02 -6.59 18.99
N LEU A 96 0.54 -5.78 19.94
CA LEU A 96 0.33 -4.34 19.74
C LEU A 96 1.64 -3.54 19.79
N GLN A 97 2.72 -4.19 20.22
CA GLN A 97 4.10 -3.67 20.21
C GLN A 97 5.02 -4.79 19.71
N PRO A 98 5.06 -5.05 18.39
CA PRO A 98 5.82 -6.15 17.84
C PRO A 98 7.31 -6.14 18.20
N THR A 99 7.88 -7.32 18.29
CA THR A 99 9.31 -7.58 18.49
C THR A 99 9.84 -8.44 17.35
N LYS A 100 11.14 -8.74 17.32
CA LYS A 100 11.71 -9.66 16.32
C LYS A 100 11.13 -11.09 16.40
N GLN A 101 10.46 -11.43 17.51
CA GLN A 101 9.83 -12.73 17.74
C GLN A 101 8.33 -12.72 17.45
N SER A 102 7.76 -11.54 17.20
CA SER A 102 6.35 -11.42 16.89
C SER A 102 6.00 -12.15 15.61
N LYS A 103 4.81 -12.73 15.61
CA LYS A 103 4.27 -13.48 14.49
C LYS A 103 3.41 -12.58 13.64
N TRP A 104 3.55 -12.72 12.33
CA TRP A 104 2.70 -12.01 11.39
C TRP A 104 1.79 -12.96 10.64
N MET A 105 0.64 -12.43 10.23
CA MET A 105 -0.35 -13.10 9.42
C MET A 105 -0.49 -12.31 8.14
N VAL A 106 0.15 -12.76 7.05
CA VAL A 106 0.02 -12.14 5.73
C VAL A 106 -1.42 -12.30 5.23
N ILE A 107 -2.08 -11.16 5.03
CA ILE A 107 -3.47 -11.08 4.54
C ILE A 107 -3.55 -10.62 3.08
N LYS A 108 -2.47 -10.04 2.54
CA LYS A 108 -2.36 -9.62 1.14
C LYS A 108 -0.90 -9.69 0.69
N SER A 109 -0.66 -10.23 -0.50
CA SER A 109 0.58 -10.02 -1.24
C SER A 109 0.29 -9.28 -2.55
N ILE A 110 1.11 -8.28 -2.86
CA ILE A 110 1.09 -7.55 -4.14
C ILE A 110 2.44 -7.80 -4.81
N GLU A 111 2.44 -8.64 -5.84
CA GLU A 111 3.64 -9.05 -6.57
C GLU A 111 3.79 -8.19 -7.82
N GLY A 112 4.80 -7.34 -7.78
CA GLY A 112 5.08 -6.32 -8.79
C GLY A 112 4.18 -5.08 -8.72
N GLY A 113 4.73 -3.96 -9.19
CA GLY A 113 4.02 -2.68 -9.32
C GLY A 113 3.68 -1.98 -8.00
N CYS A 114 4.15 -2.47 -6.85
CA CYS A 114 3.96 -1.81 -5.55
C CYS A 114 5.26 -1.13 -5.10
N PRO A 115 5.23 0.12 -4.61
CA PRO A 115 4.06 0.98 -4.38
C PRO A 115 3.54 1.71 -5.63
N ASP A 116 4.29 1.70 -6.73
CA ASP A 116 3.83 2.16 -8.05
C ASP A 116 4.66 1.50 -9.15
N SER A 117 4.11 1.33 -10.35
CA SER A 117 4.81 0.75 -11.51
C SER A 117 5.57 1.76 -12.37
N PHE A 118 5.69 3.02 -11.93
CA PHE A 118 6.44 4.04 -12.65
C PHE A 118 7.88 3.58 -12.94
N PRO A 119 8.39 3.69 -14.18
CA PRO A 119 9.77 3.31 -14.50
C PRO A 119 10.78 4.13 -13.69
N GLY A 120 11.35 3.53 -12.64
CA GLY A 120 12.21 4.23 -11.68
C GLY A 120 11.42 4.99 -10.61
N ASN A 121 11.75 6.26 -10.39
CA ASN A 121 11.12 7.10 -9.37
C ASN A 121 10.06 8.00 -10.01
N MET A 122 8.86 8.01 -9.45
CA MET A 122 7.74 8.84 -9.89
C MET A 122 8.07 10.35 -9.87
N ASN A 123 8.74 10.83 -8.82
CA ASN A 123 9.25 12.20 -8.68
C ASN A 123 10.26 12.29 -7.53
N ASP A 124 10.83 13.48 -7.31
CA ASP A 124 11.78 13.74 -6.21
C ASP A 124 11.11 14.38 -4.97
N ASP A 125 9.79 14.26 -4.82
CA ASP A 125 9.03 14.86 -3.72
C ASP A 125 8.69 13.83 -2.63
N ALA A 126 9.34 13.97 -1.48
CA ALA A 126 9.12 13.15 -0.28
C ALA A 126 7.70 13.26 0.30
N SER A 127 6.96 14.31 -0.07
CA SER A 127 5.57 14.54 0.35
C SER A 127 4.54 14.13 -0.69
N SER A 128 4.98 13.58 -1.83
CA SER A 128 4.09 13.20 -2.92
C SER A 128 3.10 12.11 -2.48
N THR A 129 1.84 12.25 -2.85
CA THR A 129 0.78 11.24 -2.60
C THR A 129 0.24 10.66 -3.90
N ALA A 130 1.01 10.80 -4.99
CA ALA A 130 0.59 10.45 -6.34
C ALA A 130 0.77 8.96 -6.70
N ALA A 131 1.42 8.18 -5.82
CA ALA A 131 1.63 6.75 -6.03
C ALA A 131 0.31 5.98 -6.10
N ALA A 132 0.32 4.84 -6.77
CA ALA A 132 -0.82 3.96 -6.89
C ALA A 132 -1.45 3.63 -5.53
N THR A 133 -2.78 3.54 -5.54
CA THR A 133 -3.56 3.10 -4.38
C THR A 133 -3.98 1.66 -4.59
N PHE A 134 -3.79 0.83 -3.57
CA PHE A 134 -4.19 -0.57 -3.54
C PHE A 134 -5.30 -0.78 -2.53
N GLN A 135 -5.95 -1.95 -2.63
CA GLN A 135 -6.96 -2.37 -1.67
C GLN A 135 -6.53 -3.67 -1.01
N TYR A 136 -6.78 -3.78 0.28
CA TYR A 136 -6.69 -5.03 1.03
C TYR A 136 -7.99 -5.26 1.79
N THR A 137 -8.24 -6.49 2.21
CA THR A 137 -9.41 -6.82 3.06
C THR A 137 -8.94 -7.60 4.26
N ILE A 138 -9.62 -7.45 5.40
CA ILE A 138 -9.44 -8.39 6.52
C ILE A 138 -10.24 -9.65 6.18
N PRO A 139 -9.60 -10.82 5.96
CA PRO A 139 -10.29 -12.01 5.49
C PRO A 139 -11.08 -12.69 6.62
N GLU A 140 -12.05 -13.52 6.22
CA GLU A 140 -12.71 -14.44 7.15
C GLU A 140 -11.68 -15.41 7.75
N GLY A 141 -11.55 -15.41 9.07
CA GLY A 141 -10.49 -16.17 9.75
C GLY A 141 -9.86 -15.36 10.86
N ILE A 142 -9.65 -14.06 10.60
CA ILE A 142 -9.22 -13.11 11.60
C ILE A 142 -10.37 -12.84 12.58
N ALA A 143 -10.06 -12.85 13.87
CA ALA A 143 -11.04 -12.52 14.91
C ALA A 143 -11.19 -10.99 15.02
N PRO A 144 -12.37 -10.47 15.40
CA PRO A 144 -12.46 -9.08 15.84
C PRO A 144 -11.55 -8.83 17.05
N GLY A 145 -10.90 -7.67 17.08
CA GLY A 145 -9.95 -7.31 18.12
C GLY A 145 -8.96 -6.23 17.68
N GLU A 146 -8.02 -5.90 18.56
CA GLU A 146 -6.91 -4.99 18.25
C GLU A 146 -5.72 -5.76 17.66
N TYR A 147 -5.08 -5.16 16.68
CA TYR A 147 -3.94 -5.69 15.93
C TYR A 147 -2.95 -4.58 15.61
N THR A 148 -1.71 -4.95 15.29
CA THR A 148 -0.82 -4.11 14.50
C THR A 148 -0.88 -4.54 13.04
N VAL A 149 -1.14 -3.61 12.13
CA VAL A 149 -1.00 -3.83 10.68
C VAL A 149 0.39 -3.41 10.23
N ALA A 150 1.00 -4.19 9.36
CA ALA A 150 2.28 -3.86 8.72
C ALA A 150 2.14 -3.84 7.19
N TRP A 151 2.78 -2.86 6.57
CA TRP A 151 3.16 -2.88 5.17
C TRP A 151 4.65 -3.17 5.08
N THR A 152 5.03 -4.15 4.27
CA THR A 152 6.41 -4.40 3.88
C THR A 152 6.58 -4.22 2.38
N TRP A 153 7.76 -3.75 1.95
CA TRP A 153 8.07 -3.58 0.54
C TRP A 153 9.54 -3.92 0.23
N PHE A 154 9.74 -4.65 -0.85
CA PHE A 154 11.02 -4.97 -1.45
C PHE A 154 11.07 -4.32 -2.82
N ASN A 155 11.99 -3.36 -2.98
CA ASN A 155 12.10 -2.52 -4.16
C ASN A 155 12.66 -3.29 -5.37
N HIS A 156 12.12 -3.00 -6.56
CA HIS A 156 12.53 -3.63 -7.80
C HIS A 156 13.96 -3.21 -8.18
N ILE A 157 14.21 -1.91 -8.28
CA ILE A 157 15.49 -1.31 -8.73
C ILE A 157 16.24 -0.68 -7.55
N GLY A 158 17.57 -0.70 -7.58
CA GLY A 158 18.41 0.05 -6.65
C GLY A 158 19.06 -0.81 -5.57
N ASN A 159 19.31 -0.24 -4.40
CA ASN A 159 19.86 -0.98 -3.28
C ASN A 159 18.92 -2.11 -2.87
N ARG A 160 19.44 -3.28 -2.49
CA ARG A 160 18.60 -4.35 -1.94
C ARG A 160 18.15 -3.93 -0.54
N GLU A 161 16.89 -3.52 -0.41
CA GLU A 161 16.33 -2.90 0.78
C GLU A 161 15.02 -3.58 1.19
N MET A 162 14.63 -3.40 2.44
CA MET A 162 13.32 -3.78 2.96
C MET A 162 12.72 -2.57 3.65
N TYR A 163 11.56 -2.14 3.19
CA TYR A 163 10.77 -1.10 3.84
C TYR A 163 9.73 -1.77 4.74
N MET A 164 9.46 -1.16 5.89
CA MET A 164 8.40 -1.62 6.78
C MET A 164 7.81 -0.46 7.54
N ASN A 165 6.50 -0.27 7.48
CA ASN A 165 5.76 0.64 8.36
C ASN A 165 4.62 -0.10 9.04
N CYS A 166 4.33 0.28 10.29
CA CYS A 166 3.30 -0.35 11.11
C CYS A 166 2.28 0.67 11.60
N GLY A 167 1.03 0.27 11.79
CA GLY A 167 -0.04 1.10 12.35
C GLY A 167 -0.98 0.32 13.27
N PRO A 168 -1.74 1.01 14.14
CA PRO A 168 -2.78 0.37 14.96
C PRO A 168 -3.96 -0.03 14.07
N MET A 169 -4.57 -1.18 14.31
CA MET A 169 -5.72 -1.66 13.56
C MET A 169 -6.75 -2.27 14.49
N THR A 170 -7.97 -1.74 14.47
CA THR A 170 -9.14 -2.33 15.13
C THR A 170 -9.94 -3.13 14.10
N VAL A 171 -10.00 -4.45 14.27
CA VAL A 171 -10.80 -5.34 13.44
C VAL A 171 -12.18 -5.53 14.06
N THR A 172 -13.22 -5.29 13.27
CA THR A 172 -14.62 -5.46 13.67
C THR A 172 -15.28 -6.61 12.91
N ALA A 173 -16.37 -7.15 13.47
CA ALA A 173 -17.12 -8.23 12.84
C ALA A 173 -17.67 -7.80 11.46
N ALA A 174 -17.78 -8.77 10.55
CA ALA A 174 -18.40 -8.55 9.24
C ALA A 174 -19.80 -7.95 9.39
N LYS A 175 -20.11 -6.94 8.58
CA LYS A 175 -21.44 -6.32 8.56
C LYS A 175 -22.47 -7.36 8.13
N LYS A 176 -23.49 -7.62 8.96
CA LYS A 176 -24.60 -8.51 8.58
C LYS A 176 -25.38 -7.89 7.42
N LYS A 177 -25.33 -8.50 6.22
CA LYS A 177 -26.25 -8.12 5.14
C LYS A 177 -27.66 -8.60 5.52
N ARG A 178 -28.61 -7.65 5.62
CA ARG A 178 -30.01 -7.87 6.05
C ARG A 178 -30.79 -8.85 5.16
N TYR A 179 -30.27 -9.15 3.98
CA TYR A 179 -30.81 -10.15 3.05
C TYR A 179 -29.64 -10.74 2.25
N ALA A 180 -29.09 -11.84 2.73
CA ALA A 180 -28.17 -12.67 1.96
C ALA A 180 -28.64 -14.13 2.11
N PRO A 181 -28.77 -14.89 1.00
CA PRO A 181 -28.89 -16.34 1.08
C PRO A 181 -27.79 -16.88 1.99
N ALA A 182 -28.05 -17.96 2.74
CA ALA A 182 -27.07 -18.58 3.62
C ALA A 182 -25.70 -18.59 2.93
N PRO A 183 -24.65 -17.99 3.54
CA PRO A 183 -23.37 -17.89 2.88
C PRO A 183 -22.96 -19.30 2.49
N LYS A 184 -22.61 -19.50 1.21
CA LYS A 184 -21.80 -20.66 0.85
C LYS A 184 -20.66 -20.65 1.85
N VAL A 185 -20.49 -21.74 2.60
CA VAL A 185 -19.45 -21.86 3.61
C VAL A 185 -18.12 -21.61 2.92
N SER A 186 -17.68 -20.35 2.86
CA SER A 186 -16.31 -19.99 2.56
C SER A 186 -15.52 -20.68 3.66
N LYS A 187 -14.61 -21.57 3.27
CA LYS A 187 -13.70 -22.16 4.25
C LYS A 187 -12.97 -21.00 4.89
N ARG A 188 -13.32 -20.72 6.15
CA ARG A 188 -12.62 -19.76 7.00
C ARG A 188 -11.11 -20.01 6.82
N GLN A 189 -10.34 -18.99 6.48
CA GLN A 189 -8.90 -19.15 6.43
C GLN A 189 -8.41 -19.38 7.85
N THR A 190 -7.88 -20.57 8.12
CA THR A 190 -7.44 -20.97 9.46
C THR A 190 -5.93 -20.83 9.63
N SER A 191 -5.19 -20.46 8.59
CA SER A 191 -3.74 -20.32 8.64
C SER A 191 -3.28 -19.20 7.70
N PHE A 192 -2.35 -18.38 8.16
CA PHE A 192 -1.76 -17.27 7.44
C PHE A 192 -0.24 -17.44 7.45
N PRO A 193 0.46 -17.31 6.32
CA PRO A 193 1.90 -17.37 6.33
C PRO A 193 2.48 -16.16 7.08
N ASP A 194 3.70 -16.33 7.59
CA ASP A 194 4.48 -15.24 8.17
C ASP A 194 4.93 -14.27 7.06
N ILE A 195 5.34 -13.06 7.43
CA ILE A 195 5.90 -12.11 6.47
C ILE A 195 7.24 -12.60 5.93
N TYR A 196 7.48 -12.34 4.66
CA TYR A 196 8.80 -12.52 4.06
C TYR A 196 9.77 -11.47 4.59
N VAL A 197 10.98 -11.88 5.01
CA VAL A 197 12.00 -10.97 5.52
C VAL A 197 13.33 -11.24 4.81
N ALA A 198 13.92 -10.18 4.26
CA ALA A 198 15.22 -10.20 3.59
C ALA A 198 15.84 -8.79 3.62
N ASN A 199 17.03 -8.64 3.04
CA ASN A 199 17.75 -7.35 2.86
C ASN A 199 18.14 -6.61 4.16
N ILE A 200 17.88 -7.20 5.31
CA ILE A 200 18.36 -6.79 6.64
C ILE A 200 19.37 -7.82 7.19
N ASP A 201 19.74 -7.72 8.46
CA ASP A 201 20.74 -8.59 9.12
C ASP A 201 22.07 -8.62 8.36
N ASN A 202 22.62 -7.44 8.10
CA ASN A 202 23.81 -7.19 7.29
C ASN A 202 23.73 -7.76 5.88
N LYS A 203 22.50 -7.86 5.34
CA LYS A 203 22.19 -8.33 3.99
C LYS A 203 22.75 -9.73 3.72
N GLN A 204 22.70 -10.63 4.71
CA GLN A 204 23.05 -12.04 4.52
C GLN A 204 22.08 -12.79 3.61
N CYS A 205 20.79 -12.39 3.65
CA CYS A 205 19.78 -12.80 2.69
C CYS A 205 19.42 -11.61 1.81
N GLN A 206 19.68 -11.72 0.51
CA GLN A 206 19.41 -10.65 -0.46
C GLN A 206 18.40 -11.09 -1.49
N THR A 207 17.50 -10.17 -1.81
CA THR A 207 16.59 -10.33 -2.94
C THR A 207 17.34 -10.06 -4.25
N PRO A 208 16.94 -10.71 -5.36
CA PRO A 208 17.47 -10.38 -6.69
C PRO A 208 17.23 -8.90 -7.04
N ASP A 209 18.08 -8.36 -7.93
CA ASP A 209 17.96 -7.00 -8.48
C ASP A 209 17.19 -6.99 -9.81
N ASN A 210 16.54 -5.87 -10.10
CA ASN A 210 15.75 -5.61 -11.31
C ASN A 210 14.65 -6.66 -11.56
N VAL A 211 13.98 -7.11 -10.50
CA VAL A 211 12.83 -8.03 -10.57
C VAL A 211 11.80 -7.71 -9.50
N ASP A 212 10.55 -8.06 -9.78
CA ASP A 212 9.46 -8.15 -8.83
C ASP A 212 9.50 -9.53 -8.14
N LEU A 213 9.34 -9.56 -6.82
CA LEU A 213 9.37 -10.82 -6.07
C LEU A 213 8.04 -11.57 -6.18
N ILE A 214 8.14 -12.87 -6.45
CA ILE A 214 7.07 -13.83 -6.17
C ILE A 214 7.35 -14.39 -4.80
N PHE A 215 6.50 -14.08 -3.81
CA PHE A 215 6.76 -14.52 -2.44
C PHE A 215 6.62 -16.05 -2.35
N PRO A 216 7.52 -16.76 -1.66
CA PRO A 216 7.41 -18.21 -1.50
C PRO A 216 6.12 -18.63 -0.78
N ASN A 217 5.66 -17.79 0.15
CA ASN A 217 4.43 -18.00 0.92
C ASN A 217 3.55 -16.74 0.84
N PRO A 218 2.85 -16.50 -0.28
CA PRO A 218 2.17 -15.23 -0.54
C PRO A 218 0.81 -15.10 0.17
N GLY A 219 0.32 -16.19 0.77
CA GLY A 219 -1.03 -16.25 1.35
C GLY A 219 -2.12 -16.51 0.31
N ALA A 220 -3.38 -16.33 0.70
CA ALA A 220 -4.53 -16.66 -0.14
C ALA A 220 -4.99 -15.51 -1.07
N ASP A 221 -4.67 -14.26 -0.72
CA ASP A 221 -5.00 -13.08 -1.52
C ASP A 221 -3.72 -12.50 -2.14
N VAL A 222 -3.53 -12.77 -3.43
CA VAL A 222 -2.38 -12.35 -4.22
C VAL A 222 -2.86 -11.49 -5.38
N GLN A 223 -2.27 -10.31 -5.53
CA GLN A 223 -2.48 -9.42 -6.66
C GLN A 223 -1.17 -9.30 -7.45
N ILE A 224 -1.22 -9.53 -8.76
CA ILE A 224 -0.14 -9.17 -9.66
C ILE A 224 -0.45 -7.78 -10.21
N ALA A 225 0.38 -6.78 -9.92
CA ALA A 225 0.14 -5.39 -10.35
C ALA A 225 1.25 -4.81 -11.24
N GLY A 226 2.41 -5.47 -11.30
CA GLY A 226 3.52 -5.09 -12.19
C GLY A 226 3.45 -5.77 -13.55
N ASN A 227 4.47 -5.50 -14.38
CA ASN A 227 4.73 -6.25 -15.62
C ASN A 227 5.95 -7.18 -15.49
N GLY A 228 6.60 -7.22 -14.33
CA GLY A 228 7.85 -7.94 -14.11
C GLY A 228 9.07 -7.20 -14.68
N PRO A 229 10.20 -7.91 -14.89
CA PRO A 229 10.36 -9.36 -14.74
C PRO A 229 10.18 -9.86 -13.31
N TYR A 230 9.77 -11.12 -13.14
CA TYR A 230 9.50 -11.73 -11.83
C TYR A 230 10.54 -12.76 -11.43
N ALA A 231 10.83 -12.86 -10.13
CA ALA A 231 11.67 -13.92 -9.59
C ALA A 231 11.20 -14.39 -8.21
N THR A 232 11.33 -15.69 -7.95
CA THR A 232 11.18 -16.23 -6.59
C THR A 232 12.50 -16.03 -5.82
N PRO A 233 12.47 -15.47 -4.59
CA PRO A 233 13.68 -15.31 -3.80
C PRO A 233 14.22 -16.67 -3.33
N THR A 234 15.53 -16.73 -3.07
CA THR A 234 16.22 -17.97 -2.68
C THR A 234 16.47 -18.10 -1.17
N CYS A 235 16.13 -17.09 -0.39
CA CYS A 235 16.34 -17.05 1.05
C CYS A 235 15.20 -16.28 1.72
N ASP A 236 14.98 -16.56 3.00
CA ASP A 236 14.06 -15.86 3.88
C ASP A 236 14.58 -15.97 5.31
N ILE A 237 14.81 -14.84 5.97
CA ILE A 237 15.27 -14.81 7.37
C ILE A 237 14.12 -14.56 8.35
N GLY A 238 12.88 -14.53 7.86
CA GLY A 238 11.66 -14.38 8.64
C GLY A 238 11.54 -15.46 9.71
N ASN A 239 11.37 -15.03 10.97
CA ASN A 239 11.19 -15.89 12.12
C ASN A 239 12.24 -17.04 12.21
N ASN A 240 13.52 -16.72 11.99
CA ASN A 240 14.64 -17.68 11.93
C ASN A 240 14.48 -18.76 10.84
N GLY A 241 13.86 -18.42 9.71
CA GLY A 241 13.53 -19.35 8.62
C GLY A 241 12.33 -20.26 8.92
N ASN A 242 11.68 -20.09 10.08
CA ASN A 242 10.48 -20.82 10.43
C ASN A 242 9.25 -20.06 9.93
N ASN A 243 8.98 -20.19 8.62
CA ASN A 243 7.81 -19.62 7.95
C ASN A 243 6.52 -20.42 8.20
N ALA A 244 6.41 -21.11 9.34
CA ALA A 244 5.23 -21.89 9.66
C ALA A 244 3.99 -20.99 9.71
N ALA A 245 2.97 -21.38 8.95
CA ALA A 245 1.71 -20.65 8.92
C ALA A 245 1.08 -20.60 10.32
N GLN A 246 0.66 -19.41 10.71
CA GLN A 246 0.09 -19.13 12.02
C GLN A 246 -1.43 -19.19 11.97
N GLN A 247 -2.04 -19.75 13.01
CA GLN A 247 -3.47 -19.58 13.22
C GLN A 247 -3.71 -18.22 13.90
N PRO A 248 -4.81 -17.52 13.58
CA PRO A 248 -5.20 -16.34 14.34
C PRO A 248 -5.52 -16.77 15.77
N THR A 249 -4.59 -16.55 16.69
CA THR A 249 -4.89 -16.63 18.12
C THR A 249 -5.75 -15.41 18.44
N GLY A 250 -7.02 -15.63 18.76
CA GLY A 250 -7.92 -14.53 19.09
C GLY A 250 -7.33 -13.68 20.22
N SER A 251 -7.15 -12.39 20.00
CA SER A 251 -6.88 -11.41 21.04
C SER A 251 -8.18 -11.17 21.82
N ALA A 252 -8.59 -12.17 22.62
CA ALA A 252 -9.50 -11.91 23.73
C ALA A 252 -8.66 -11.33 24.88
N PRO A 253 -9.08 -10.23 25.53
CA PRO A 253 -8.54 -9.87 26.83
C PRO A 253 -8.71 -11.07 27.75
N ALA A 254 -7.70 -11.36 28.58
CA ALA A 254 -7.81 -12.35 29.64
C ALA A 254 -8.95 -11.95 30.59
N GLY A 255 -10.17 -12.37 30.29
CA GLY A 255 -11.28 -12.35 31.22
C GLY A 255 -10.94 -13.33 32.33
N SER A 256 -10.75 -12.81 33.53
CA SER A 256 -10.62 -13.57 34.76
C SER A 256 -11.70 -14.65 34.80
N ALA A 257 -11.25 -15.91 34.79
CA ALA A 257 -12.13 -17.05 34.98
C ALA A 257 -12.84 -16.90 36.33
N ALA A 258 -14.13 -16.56 36.30
CA ALA A 258 -14.99 -16.80 37.44
C ALA A 258 -15.10 -18.32 37.61
N ALA A 259 -14.39 -18.84 38.60
CA ALA A 259 -14.48 -20.23 39.00
C ALA A 259 -15.93 -20.53 39.41
N THR A 260 -16.64 -21.31 38.60
CA THR A 260 -17.86 -22.01 39.00
C THR A 260 -17.49 -23.10 40.00
N GLY A 261 -17.40 -22.73 41.28
CA GLY A 261 -17.43 -23.67 42.39
C GLY A 261 -18.88 -24.06 42.67
N GLY A 262 -19.22 -25.33 42.44
CA GLY A 262 -20.55 -25.88 42.68
C GLY A 262 -20.87 -25.99 44.18
N TYR A 263 -22.05 -25.52 44.55
CA TYR A 263 -22.70 -25.78 45.84
C TYR A 263 -24.15 -26.13 45.57
N SER A 264 -24.44 -27.44 45.48
CA SER A 264 -25.80 -27.98 45.53
C SER A 264 -26.15 -28.31 46.98
N GLY A 265 -26.68 -27.32 47.70
CA GLY A 265 -27.31 -27.46 49.01
C GLY A 265 -28.83 -27.31 48.87
N GLY A 266 -29.58 -28.22 49.51
CA GLY A 266 -31.00 -28.47 49.33
C GLY A 266 -31.95 -27.30 49.58
N ALA A 267 -33.10 -27.40 48.91
CA ALA A 267 -34.26 -26.53 49.04
C ALA A 267 -34.99 -26.77 50.38
N GLY A 268 -35.36 -25.68 51.05
CA GLY A 268 -36.27 -25.73 52.19
C GLY A 268 -36.58 -24.35 52.76
N GLY A 269 -37.80 -23.85 52.49
CA GLY A 269 -38.61 -23.05 53.41
C GLY A 269 -38.32 -21.54 53.53
N ALA A 270 -39.24 -20.73 52.99
CA ALA A 270 -39.49 -19.36 53.46
C ALA A 270 -40.02 -19.37 54.91
N PRO A 271 -39.84 -18.28 55.67
CA PRO A 271 -40.96 -17.34 55.83
C PRO A 271 -40.57 -15.85 55.94
N ALA A 272 -41.58 -14.98 55.79
CA ALA A 272 -41.56 -13.52 55.98
C ALA A 272 -42.10 -13.12 57.39
N PRO A 273 -42.38 -11.84 57.69
CA PRO A 273 -41.51 -10.89 58.40
C PRO A 273 -42.05 -10.48 59.80
N THR A 274 -41.24 -9.81 60.63
CA THR A 274 -41.72 -9.20 61.90
C THR A 274 -41.05 -7.84 62.19
N GLU A 275 -41.88 -6.84 62.49
CA GLU A 275 -41.56 -5.46 62.88
C GLU A 275 -41.10 -5.32 64.36
N ALA A 276 -40.21 -4.32 64.60
CA ALA A 276 -40.11 -3.31 65.70
C ALA A 276 -40.20 -3.73 67.20
N PRO A 277 -39.61 -3.01 68.21
CA PRO A 277 -39.48 -1.54 68.33
C PRO A 277 -38.16 -0.98 68.92
N GLY A 278 -38.01 0.35 68.89
CA GLY A 278 -36.79 1.10 69.23
C GLY A 278 -36.70 1.68 70.66
N SER A 279 -35.63 2.47 70.90
CA SER A 279 -35.56 3.74 71.67
C SER A 279 -34.09 4.14 71.96
N ALA A 280 -33.77 5.42 71.76
CA ALA A 280 -32.52 6.14 72.11
C ALA A 280 -32.46 6.51 73.62
N PRO A 281 -31.47 7.24 74.22
CA PRO A 281 -30.83 8.53 73.80
C PRO A 281 -29.29 8.63 74.11
N GLY A 282 -28.49 9.67 73.82
CA GLY A 282 -28.68 11.00 73.21
C GLY A 282 -27.40 11.89 73.28
N PHE A 283 -27.46 13.04 72.56
CA PHE A 283 -26.73 14.33 72.69
C PHE A 283 -25.19 14.35 72.47
N ALA A 284 -24.54 15.31 71.80
CA ALA A 284 -24.81 16.69 71.32
C ALA A 284 -23.85 16.99 70.13
N GLY A 285 -23.95 17.99 69.27
CA GLY A 285 -24.83 19.15 69.05
C GLY A 285 -24.25 19.98 67.87
N GLY A 286 -25.08 20.82 67.21
CA GLY A 286 -24.59 21.91 66.35
C GLY A 286 -25.27 22.12 64.99
N ASN A 287 -26.39 22.86 64.99
CA ASN A 287 -27.14 23.56 63.91
C ASN A 287 -26.28 24.37 62.90
N ASN A 288 -26.72 24.87 61.74
CA ASN A 288 -27.95 24.88 60.90
C ASN A 288 -27.50 25.45 59.51
N GLY A 289 -27.88 24.89 58.36
CA GLY A 289 -29.05 25.27 57.54
C GLY A 289 -28.61 25.91 56.20
N GLN A 290 -29.29 25.91 55.05
CA GLN A 290 -30.52 25.28 54.56
C GLN A 290 -30.70 25.66 53.05
N TYR A 291 -31.41 24.84 52.26
CA TYR A 291 -32.02 25.09 50.91
C TYR A 291 -31.09 25.19 49.68
N THR A 292 -31.41 24.85 48.41
CA THR A 292 -32.52 24.22 47.64
C THR A 292 -32.00 24.02 46.20
N ALA A 293 -32.62 23.12 45.43
CA ALA A 293 -32.31 22.83 44.02
C ALA A 293 -32.49 24.01 43.04
N GLY A 294 -31.69 24.06 41.97
CA GLY A 294 -31.83 24.98 40.86
C GLY A 294 -31.05 24.55 39.60
N SER A 295 -31.76 24.46 38.48
CA SER A 295 -31.28 24.22 37.11
C SER A 295 -30.29 25.31 36.64
N PRO A 296 -29.38 25.05 35.67
CA PRO A 296 -28.80 26.12 34.88
C PRO A 296 -29.51 26.28 33.53
N SER A 297 -29.89 27.53 33.28
CA SER A 297 -30.37 28.11 32.04
C SER A 297 -29.24 28.30 31.03
N ALA A 298 -29.63 28.35 29.75
CA ALA A 298 -28.84 28.83 28.62
C ALA A 298 -28.23 30.23 28.85
N GLY A 299 -27.02 30.43 28.32
CA GLY A 299 -26.29 31.70 28.30
C GLY A 299 -25.72 31.96 26.90
N ASN A 300 -25.88 33.19 26.44
CA ASN A 300 -25.85 33.63 25.05
C ASN A 300 -24.45 33.76 24.43
N PHE A 301 -24.44 33.65 23.10
CA PHE A 301 -23.37 34.06 22.19
C PHE A 301 -23.27 35.59 22.13
N ALA A 302 -22.04 36.12 22.18
CA ALA A 302 -21.72 37.48 21.80
C ALA A 302 -20.72 37.47 20.63
N SER A 303 -21.09 38.22 19.60
CA SER A 303 -20.36 38.46 18.35
C SER A 303 -19.31 39.57 18.47
N GLY A 304 -18.21 39.43 17.71
CA GLY A 304 -17.59 40.53 17.01
C GLY A 304 -16.19 40.97 17.48
N ALA A 305 -15.16 40.60 16.71
CA ALA A 305 -14.05 41.49 16.38
C ALA A 305 -13.31 40.96 15.13
N ASN A 306 -13.38 41.73 14.05
CA ASN A 306 -12.57 41.57 12.84
C ASN A 306 -11.13 42.01 13.12
N SER A 307 -10.13 41.31 12.57
CA SER A 307 -8.86 41.92 12.19
C SER A 307 -8.04 41.07 11.21
N VAL A 308 -7.94 41.64 10.00
CA VAL A 308 -6.83 41.64 9.01
C VAL A 308 -6.02 40.36 8.69
N ILE A 309 -6.14 39.95 7.43
CA ILE A 309 -5.24 39.03 6.72
C ILE A 309 -4.08 39.86 6.14
N PRO A 310 -2.81 39.48 6.33
CA PRO A 310 -1.72 40.08 5.57
C PRO A 310 -1.66 39.47 4.16
N THR A 311 -1.89 40.32 3.16
CA THR A 311 -1.65 40.05 1.74
C THR A 311 -0.14 40.11 1.49
N SER A 312 0.50 38.97 1.25
CA SER A 312 1.87 38.96 0.71
C SER A 312 1.79 39.00 -0.82
N ALA A 313 2.48 40.01 -1.38
CA ALA A 313 2.55 40.28 -2.80
C ALA A 313 3.14 39.10 -3.59
N VAL A 314 2.47 38.75 -4.69
CA VAL A 314 2.97 37.83 -5.71
C VAL A 314 4.06 38.56 -6.48
N ALA A 315 5.30 38.11 -6.38
CA ALA A 315 6.37 38.53 -7.28
C ALA A 315 6.18 37.78 -8.60
N ASP A 316 5.84 38.54 -9.65
CA ASP A 316 5.74 38.10 -11.03
C ASP A 316 7.14 37.65 -11.50
N GLN A 317 7.35 36.34 -11.63
CA GLN A 317 8.55 35.78 -12.25
C GLN A 317 8.22 35.44 -13.70
N THR A 318 8.68 36.30 -14.59
CA THR A 318 8.70 36.09 -16.03
C THR A 318 9.54 34.84 -16.36
N PHE A 319 8.89 33.77 -16.83
CA PHE A 319 9.58 32.63 -17.41
C PHE A 319 10.11 32.99 -18.80
N THR A 320 11.43 33.03 -18.95
CA THR A 320 12.07 33.03 -20.26
C THR A 320 12.03 31.60 -20.84
N PRO A 321 11.63 31.40 -22.11
CA PRO A 321 11.69 30.09 -22.74
C PRO A 321 13.15 29.62 -22.85
N ALA A 322 13.43 28.41 -22.37
CA ALA A 322 14.72 27.76 -22.59
C ALA A 322 14.90 27.46 -24.09
N THR A 323 16.06 27.84 -24.63
CA THR A 323 16.50 27.52 -25.99
C THR A 323 16.63 26.01 -26.19
N PRO A 324 16.16 25.45 -27.32
CA PRO A 324 16.36 24.03 -27.63
C PRO A 324 17.86 23.72 -27.77
N ILE A 325 18.35 22.75 -27.01
CA ILE A 325 19.70 22.19 -27.16
C ILE A 325 19.68 21.31 -28.40
N ALA A 326 20.50 21.67 -29.40
CA ALA A 326 20.72 20.88 -30.60
C ALA A 326 21.36 19.52 -30.26
N PRO A 327 20.90 18.40 -30.85
CA PRO A 327 21.58 17.11 -30.70
C PRO A 327 22.98 17.17 -31.33
N GLY A 328 23.99 16.77 -30.55
CA GLY A 328 25.37 16.70 -30.98
C GLY A 328 25.59 15.66 -32.08
N ASN A 329 26.37 16.05 -33.08
CA ASN A 329 26.81 15.22 -34.20
C ASN A 329 27.64 14.02 -33.70
N ASN A 330 27.08 12.82 -33.83
CA ASN A 330 27.89 11.61 -33.99
C ASN A 330 27.85 11.20 -35.47
N ALA A 331 29.03 11.23 -36.09
CA ALA A 331 29.26 10.83 -37.46
C ALA A 331 29.05 9.31 -37.63
N VAL A 332 28.23 8.94 -38.61
CA VAL A 332 28.20 7.59 -39.22
C VAL A 332 28.34 7.77 -40.74
N PRO A 333 29.11 6.93 -41.46
CA PRO A 333 29.54 7.22 -42.82
C PRO A 333 28.41 7.12 -43.85
N THR A 334 28.54 8.00 -44.84
CA THR A 334 27.80 8.11 -46.09
C THR A 334 27.58 6.79 -46.84
N GLY A 335 26.31 6.45 -47.03
CA GLY A 335 25.81 5.57 -48.09
C GLY A 335 24.80 6.32 -48.96
N THR A 336 25.03 6.25 -50.26
CA THR A 336 24.47 7.01 -51.39
C THR A 336 22.94 7.16 -51.42
N ALA A 337 22.46 8.35 -51.79
CA ALA A 337 21.07 8.64 -52.08
C ALA A 337 20.67 8.25 -53.52
N ALA A 338 19.45 7.74 -53.69
CA ALA A 338 18.69 7.80 -54.94
C ALA A 338 17.17 7.74 -54.68
N GLY A 339 16.43 8.69 -55.26
CA GLY A 339 15.09 8.48 -55.83
C GLY A 339 13.86 8.80 -54.97
N SER A 340 13.17 9.90 -55.33
CA SER A 340 11.82 10.27 -54.89
C SER A 340 10.71 9.36 -55.47
N ALA A 341 9.63 9.12 -54.71
CA ALA A 341 8.28 8.92 -55.24
C ALA A 341 7.19 9.14 -54.16
N ASP A 342 6.10 9.75 -54.62
CA ASP A 342 4.83 10.03 -53.95
C ASP A 342 3.87 8.81 -54.07
N GLY A 343 2.91 8.68 -53.14
CA GLY A 343 1.64 7.97 -53.34
C GLY A 343 1.54 6.46 -53.08
N SER A 344 0.81 6.12 -51.99
CA SER A 344 -0.13 5.00 -51.77
C SER A 344 0.22 3.52 -52.06
N SER A 345 0.02 2.73 -50.99
CA SER A 345 -0.52 1.35 -50.91
C SER A 345 0.10 0.22 -51.74
N SER A 346 0.70 -0.78 -51.08
CA SER A 346 0.05 -2.08 -50.77
C SER A 346 1.05 -3.18 -50.38
N ASP A 347 0.64 -3.92 -49.35
CA ASP A 347 0.82 -5.36 -49.08
C ASP A 347 2.20 -6.04 -49.04
N SER A 348 2.50 -6.58 -47.85
CA SER A 348 3.00 -7.95 -47.74
C SER A 348 2.55 -8.61 -46.41
N THR A 349 1.55 -9.49 -46.52
CA THR A 349 1.29 -10.67 -45.67
C THR A 349 1.29 -10.48 -44.15
N GLY A 350 0.24 -9.86 -43.63
CA GLY A 350 -0.19 -9.94 -42.23
C GLY A 350 -1.71 -10.00 -42.17
N SER A 351 -2.30 -10.51 -41.08
CA SER A 351 -3.77 -10.56 -40.92
C SER A 351 -4.41 -9.20 -41.20
N VAL A 352 -5.60 -9.22 -41.80
CA VAL A 352 -6.36 -8.05 -42.23
C VAL A 352 -6.43 -7.01 -41.09
N GLY A 353 -5.91 -5.80 -41.31
CA GLY A 353 -5.96 -4.71 -40.34
C GLY A 353 -4.78 -4.61 -39.37
N GLN A 354 -3.74 -5.46 -39.46
CA GLN A 354 -2.51 -5.30 -38.68
C GLN A 354 -1.66 -4.14 -39.21
N LEU A 355 -1.20 -3.27 -38.30
CA LEU A 355 -0.27 -2.17 -38.61
C LEU A 355 1.14 -2.54 -38.15
N THR A 356 2.16 -2.18 -38.93
CA THR A 356 3.57 -2.44 -38.61
C THR A 356 4.40 -1.20 -38.88
N GLY A 357 5.45 -0.98 -38.08
CA GLY A 357 6.37 0.13 -38.26
C GLY A 357 5.98 1.39 -37.46
N PRO A 358 6.45 2.58 -37.89
CA PRO A 358 6.27 3.79 -37.11
C PRO A 358 4.79 4.21 -37.04
N CYS A 359 4.43 4.89 -35.96
CA CYS A 359 3.11 5.49 -35.77
C CYS A 359 3.26 6.96 -35.38
N SER A 360 2.36 7.80 -35.89
CA SER A 360 2.50 9.26 -35.78
C SER A 360 1.97 9.84 -34.46
N ASN A 361 1.00 9.16 -33.84
CA ASN A 361 0.31 9.64 -32.65
C ASN A 361 0.50 8.66 -31.50
N GLU A 362 1.27 9.10 -30.51
CA GLU A 362 1.57 8.28 -29.34
C GLU A 362 0.29 7.91 -28.58
N GLY A 363 0.13 6.62 -28.29
CA GLY A 363 -1.01 6.09 -27.56
C GLY A 363 -2.24 5.76 -28.41
N ASP A 364 -2.21 5.93 -29.74
CA ASP A 364 -3.28 5.46 -30.62
C ASP A 364 -3.41 3.93 -30.56
N TRP A 365 -4.64 3.46 -30.74
CA TRP A 365 -4.99 2.04 -30.69
C TRP A 365 -5.44 1.56 -32.05
N ASN A 366 -5.08 0.33 -32.42
CA ASN A 366 -5.58 -0.32 -33.62
C ASN A 366 -6.26 -1.63 -33.25
N CYS A 367 -7.56 -1.75 -33.50
CA CYS A 367 -8.31 -2.98 -33.32
C CYS A 367 -8.23 -3.85 -34.60
N ILE A 368 -7.80 -5.10 -34.45
CA ILE A 368 -7.64 -6.07 -35.54
C ILE A 368 -8.77 -7.10 -35.43
N ASP A 369 -9.61 -7.18 -36.48
CA ASP A 369 -10.70 -8.15 -36.63
C ASP A 369 -11.66 -8.27 -35.42
N GLY A 370 -11.69 -7.25 -34.56
CA GLY A 370 -12.50 -7.20 -33.35
C GLY A 370 -12.07 -8.16 -32.24
N SER A 371 -10.92 -8.83 -32.36
CA SER A 371 -10.46 -9.88 -31.44
C SER A 371 -9.00 -9.76 -31.00
N SER A 372 -8.26 -8.80 -31.53
CA SER A 372 -6.93 -8.43 -31.09
C SER A 372 -6.70 -6.93 -31.28
N PHE A 373 -5.64 -6.38 -30.69
CA PHE A 373 -5.31 -4.97 -30.81
C PHE A 373 -3.80 -4.71 -30.84
N GLN A 374 -3.43 -3.51 -31.24
CA GLN A 374 -2.09 -2.95 -31.14
C GLN A 374 -2.17 -1.55 -30.54
N ARG A 375 -1.07 -1.07 -29.96
CA ARG A 375 -0.94 0.29 -29.45
C ARG A 375 0.28 0.96 -30.06
N CYS A 376 0.15 2.22 -30.44
CA CYS A 376 1.27 3.07 -30.79
C CYS A 376 2.02 3.42 -29.50
N ALA A 377 3.27 2.95 -29.40
CA ALA A 377 4.11 3.21 -28.25
C ALA A 377 5.55 3.49 -28.70
N SER A 378 6.15 4.56 -28.18
CA SER A 378 7.49 5.03 -28.58
C SER A 378 7.61 5.26 -30.08
N GLY A 379 6.57 5.80 -30.70
CA GLY A 379 6.53 6.07 -32.15
C GLY A 379 6.53 4.82 -33.03
N SER A 380 6.23 3.63 -32.50
CA SER A 380 6.04 2.39 -33.28
C SER A 380 4.84 1.57 -32.82
N TRP A 381 4.19 0.85 -33.76
CA TRP A 381 3.10 -0.06 -33.43
C TRP A 381 3.60 -1.30 -32.67
N SER A 382 2.93 -1.63 -31.57
CA SER A 382 3.22 -2.84 -30.79
C SER A 382 2.96 -4.13 -31.58
N ALA A 383 3.45 -5.26 -31.05
CA ALA A 383 2.98 -6.57 -31.47
C ALA A 383 1.46 -6.71 -31.27
N THR A 384 0.83 -7.62 -32.02
CA THR A 384 -0.62 -7.90 -31.91
C THR A 384 -0.93 -8.61 -30.59
N ILE A 385 -1.84 -8.05 -29.81
CA ILE A 385 -2.26 -8.57 -28.50
C ILE A 385 -3.69 -9.13 -28.61
N PRO A 386 -3.95 -10.40 -28.27
CA PRO A 386 -5.28 -10.99 -28.36
C PRO A 386 -6.21 -10.52 -27.23
N LEU A 387 -7.48 -10.27 -27.55
CA LEU A 387 -8.55 -9.99 -26.60
C LEU A 387 -9.20 -11.30 -26.14
N ARG A 388 -9.10 -11.62 -24.85
CA ARG A 388 -9.74 -12.82 -24.26
C ARG A 388 -11.09 -12.47 -23.63
N GLY A 389 -12.17 -12.92 -24.26
CA GLY A 389 -13.55 -12.68 -23.79
C GLY A 389 -14.09 -11.28 -24.07
N MET A 390 -13.31 -10.44 -24.73
CA MET A 390 -13.64 -9.07 -25.09
C MET A 390 -13.57 -8.87 -26.61
N LYS A 391 -14.27 -7.88 -27.13
CA LYS A 391 -14.22 -7.44 -28.54
C LYS A 391 -14.02 -5.94 -28.63
N CYS A 392 -13.29 -5.50 -29.64
CA CYS A 392 -13.17 -4.09 -30.02
C CYS A 392 -13.82 -3.84 -31.39
N THR A 393 -14.04 -2.58 -31.76
CA THR A 393 -14.49 -2.22 -33.12
C THR A 393 -13.27 -2.10 -34.03
N PRO A 394 -13.18 -2.84 -35.16
CA PRO A 394 -12.02 -2.81 -36.04
C PRO A 394 -11.62 -1.40 -36.51
N GLY A 395 -10.31 -1.14 -36.59
CA GLY A 395 -9.73 0.12 -37.06
C GLY A 395 -8.90 0.87 -36.01
N GLU A 396 -8.23 1.93 -36.48
CA GLU A 396 -7.46 2.85 -35.66
C GLU A 396 -8.37 3.83 -34.92
N THR A 397 -8.16 3.96 -33.62
CA THR A 397 -8.87 4.88 -32.75
C THR A 397 -7.85 5.69 -31.95
N GLY A 398 -8.07 7.00 -31.84
CA GLY A 398 -7.18 7.87 -31.07
C GLY A 398 -7.03 7.47 -29.60
N THR A 399 -6.08 8.08 -28.90
CA THR A 399 -5.63 7.75 -27.52
C THR A 399 -6.72 7.46 -26.49
N ASN A 400 -7.91 8.07 -26.62
CA ASN A 400 -9.02 7.95 -25.67
C ASN A 400 -10.26 7.23 -26.20
N ASN A 401 -10.22 6.68 -27.41
CA ASN A 401 -11.42 6.18 -28.11
C ASN A 401 -11.44 4.66 -28.32
N PHE A 402 -10.61 3.92 -27.59
CA PHE A 402 -10.59 2.47 -27.65
C PHE A 402 -11.54 1.85 -26.62
N ALA A 403 -12.66 1.31 -27.10
CA ALA A 403 -13.66 0.63 -26.27
C ALA A 403 -13.62 -0.89 -26.49
N MET A 404 -13.53 -1.64 -25.38
CA MET A 404 -13.69 -3.09 -25.37
C MET A 404 -15.06 -3.46 -24.79
N THR A 405 -15.81 -4.30 -25.47
CA THR A 405 -17.10 -4.82 -24.98
C THR A 405 -17.02 -6.32 -24.72
N PRO A 406 -17.77 -6.87 -23.75
CA PRO A 406 -17.83 -8.31 -23.54
C PRO A 406 -18.31 -9.01 -24.82
N ALA A 407 -17.57 -10.02 -25.27
CA ALA A 407 -18.08 -10.89 -26.32
C ALA A 407 -19.33 -11.58 -25.78
N LYS A 408 -20.49 -11.43 -26.42
CA LYS A 408 -21.71 -12.16 -26.03
C LYS A 408 -21.40 -13.66 -25.99
N ALA A 409 -21.21 -14.20 -24.79
CA ALA A 409 -21.14 -15.63 -24.59
C ALA A 409 -22.53 -16.19 -24.92
N LYS A 410 -22.66 -16.87 -26.06
CA LYS A 410 -23.76 -17.82 -26.23
C LYS A 410 -23.57 -18.82 -25.10
N ARG A 411 -24.44 -18.76 -24.09
CA ARG A 411 -24.60 -19.87 -23.15
C ARG A 411 -24.92 -21.08 -24.03
N PHE A 412 -24.02 -22.04 -24.06
CA PHE A 412 -24.37 -23.37 -24.54
C PHE A 412 -25.44 -23.88 -23.56
N GLU A 413 -26.66 -24.04 -24.05
CA GLU A 413 -27.58 -24.98 -23.44
C GLU A 413 -27.03 -26.39 -23.71
N ALA A 414 -26.60 -27.06 -22.65
CA ALA A 414 -26.51 -28.50 -22.52
C ALA A 414 -26.54 -28.84 -21.03
#